data_AF-A0A956PHT3-F1
#
_entry.id   AF-A0A956PHT3-F1
#
_cell.length_a   1.000
_cell.length_b   1.000
_cell.length_c   1.000
_cell.angle_alpha   90.00
_cell.angle_beta   90.00
_cell.angle_gamma   90.00
#
_symmetry.space_group_name_H-M   'P 1'
#
loop_
_entity.id
_entity.type
_entity.pdbx_description
1 polymer ?
#
loop_
_entity_poly.entity_id
_entity_poly.type
_entity_poly.pdbx_seq_one_letter_code
_entity_poly.pdbx_strand_id
1 'polypeptide(L)'
;MSEPSQNGSDPSKVLRAEEATVTAILQSKMTAQECLRETDRQLVAYRIAEIMVAAKELYTKELPRVASEANEDSDVFGELAGLRMAFLHIRDLITDFDEAFMIAMSHQREDDDDEDSEEEEGEG
;
A
#
# COMPACT_ATOMS: atom_id res chain seq x y z
N MET A 1 -31.03 33.60 -3.38
CA MET A 1 -29.94 33.22 -4.30
C MET A 1 -29.15 32.16 -3.58
N SER A 2 -29.33 30.89 -3.98
CA SER A 2 -28.63 29.76 -3.35
C SER A 2 -27.35 29.51 -4.13
N GLU A 3 -26.22 29.55 -3.45
CA GLU A 3 -24.91 29.22 -4.03
C GLU A 3 -24.88 27.74 -4.46
N PRO A 4 -24.21 27.39 -5.57
CA PRO A 4 -24.04 26.01 -5.96
C PRO A 4 -23.03 25.35 -5.01
N SER A 5 -23.48 24.30 -4.33
CA SER A 5 -22.66 23.42 -3.49
C SER A 5 -21.52 22.82 -4.32
N GLN A 6 -20.29 23.26 -4.09
CA GLN A 6 -19.08 22.62 -4.61
C GLN A 6 -18.91 21.26 -3.93
N ASN A 7 -19.55 20.24 -4.49
CA ASN A 7 -19.35 18.85 -4.10
C ASN A 7 -18.06 18.32 -4.77
N GLY A 8 -16.92 18.93 -4.44
CA GLY A 8 -15.60 18.47 -4.85
C GLY A 8 -15.12 17.42 -3.86
N SER A 9 -15.24 16.14 -4.22
CA SER A 9 -14.63 15.05 -3.45
C SER A 9 -13.11 15.25 -3.44
N ASP A 10 -12.53 15.53 -2.27
CA ASP A 10 -11.09 15.66 -2.08
C ASP A 10 -10.38 14.37 -2.56
N PRO A 11 -9.51 14.43 -3.59
CA PRO A 11 -8.88 13.25 -4.17
C PRO A 11 -8.06 12.46 -3.14
N SER A 12 -7.48 13.13 -2.14
CA SER A 12 -6.76 12.44 -1.06
C SER A 12 -7.67 11.57 -0.19
N LYS A 13 -8.93 11.95 -0.01
CA LYS A 13 -9.92 11.15 0.74
C LYS A 13 -10.34 9.91 -0.04
N VAL A 14 -10.41 10.02 -1.37
CA VAL A 14 -10.73 8.88 -2.24
C VAL A 14 -9.62 7.84 -2.15
N LEU A 15 -8.36 8.27 -2.28
CA LEU A 15 -7.20 7.37 -2.18
C LEU A 15 -7.14 6.66 -0.82
N ARG A 16 -7.34 7.39 0.28
CA ARG A 16 -7.40 6.78 1.63
C ARG A 16 -8.54 5.77 1.79
N ALA A 17 -9.69 6.03 1.17
CA ALA A 17 -10.80 5.08 1.21
C ALA A 17 -10.50 3.81 0.40
N GLU A 18 -9.82 3.95 -0.74
CA GLU A 18 -9.35 2.82 -1.53
C GLU A 18 -8.29 2.01 -0.76
N GLU A 19 -7.31 2.66 -0.15
CA GLU A 19 -6.29 2.04 0.70
C GLU A 19 -6.94 1.26 1.85
N ALA A 20 -7.89 1.85 2.56
CA ALA A 20 -8.62 1.18 3.65
C ALA A 20 -9.40 -0.05 3.15
N THR A 21 -10.02 0.05 1.97
CA THR A 21 -10.76 -1.06 1.35
C THR A 21 -9.83 -2.22 1.00
N VAL A 22 -8.71 -1.93 0.35
CA VAL A 22 -7.71 -2.95 -0.04
C VAL A 22 -7.06 -3.56 1.20
N THR A 23 -6.76 -2.74 2.22
CA THR A 23 -6.23 -3.20 3.52
C THR A 23 -7.17 -4.23 4.15
N ALA A 24 -8.47 -3.94 4.23
CA ALA A 24 -9.44 -4.85 4.82
C ALA A 24 -9.52 -6.20 4.07
N ILE A 25 -9.44 -6.17 2.73
CA ILE A 25 -9.43 -7.38 1.90
C ILE A 25 -8.16 -8.20 2.17
N LEU A 26 -6.99 -7.56 2.20
CA LEU A 26 -5.71 -8.25 2.41
C LEU A 26 -5.59 -8.81 3.82
N GLN A 27 -5.97 -8.02 4.84
CA GLN A 27 -6.00 -8.48 6.22
C GLN A 27 -6.91 -9.70 6.39
N SER A 28 -8.12 -9.66 5.80
CA SER A 28 -9.04 -10.81 5.84
C SER A 28 -8.42 -12.08 5.24
N LYS A 29 -7.69 -11.94 4.13
CA LYS A 29 -6.98 -13.07 3.50
C LYS A 29 -5.82 -13.58 4.36
N MET A 30 -5.01 -12.69 4.92
CA MET A 30 -3.89 -13.05 5.79
C MET A 30 -4.38 -13.75 7.06
N THR A 31 -5.50 -13.30 7.64
CA THR A 31 -6.14 -13.98 8.77
C THR A 31 -6.64 -15.36 8.38
N ALA A 32 -7.27 -15.50 7.21
CA ALA A 32 -7.78 -16.80 6.75
C ALA A 32 -6.67 -17.82 6.40
N GLN A 33 -5.44 -17.35 6.14
CA GLN A 33 -4.30 -18.20 5.82
C GLN A 33 -3.29 -18.33 6.95
N GLU A 34 -3.51 -17.65 8.08
CA GLU A 34 -2.62 -17.69 9.25
C GLU A 34 -1.14 -17.43 8.89
N CYS A 35 -0.88 -16.57 7.91
CA CYS A 35 0.45 -16.46 7.29
C CYS A 35 1.45 -15.53 8.00
N LEU A 36 1.00 -14.83 9.05
CA LEU A 36 1.75 -13.89 9.89
C LEU A 36 1.09 -13.78 11.27
N ARG A 37 1.82 -13.26 12.26
CA ARG A 37 1.31 -12.93 13.59
C ARG A 37 0.14 -11.96 13.49
N GLU A 38 -0.90 -12.17 14.32
CA GLU A 38 -2.15 -11.40 14.23
C GLU A 38 -1.92 -9.88 14.29
N THR A 39 -0.99 -9.44 15.14
CA THR A 39 -0.63 -8.03 15.33
C THR A 39 0.01 -7.39 14.10
N ASP A 40 0.65 -8.17 13.24
CA ASP A 40 1.41 -7.65 12.09
C ASP A 40 0.59 -7.63 10.80
N ARG A 41 -0.43 -8.50 10.70
CA ARG A 41 -1.27 -8.65 9.50
C ARG A 41 -1.82 -7.32 8.99
N GLN A 42 -2.32 -6.48 9.91
CA GLN A 42 -2.94 -5.20 9.52
C GLN A 42 -1.91 -4.22 8.93
N LEU A 43 -0.73 -4.12 9.54
CA LEU A 43 0.32 -3.21 9.07
C LEU A 43 0.83 -3.65 7.70
N VAL A 44 1.13 -4.93 7.52
CA VAL A 44 1.61 -5.47 6.23
C VAL A 44 0.53 -5.32 5.15
N ALA A 45 -0.73 -5.61 5.47
CA ALA A 45 -1.85 -5.40 4.56
C ALA A 45 -1.99 -3.93 4.14
N TYR A 46 -1.82 -2.99 5.08
CA TYR A 46 -1.88 -1.56 4.81
C TYR A 46 -0.74 -1.11 3.87
N ARG A 47 0.50 -1.57 4.11
CA ARG A 47 1.64 -1.23 3.24
C ARG A 47 1.48 -1.74 1.81
N ILE A 48 0.93 -2.95 1.64
CA ILE A 48 0.60 -3.46 0.30
C ILE A 48 -0.49 -2.59 -0.35
N ALA A 49 -1.50 -2.17 0.42
CA ALA A 49 -2.57 -1.32 -0.10
C ALA A 49 -2.06 0.04 -0.61
N GLU A 50 -1.15 0.70 0.12
CA GLU A 50 -0.51 1.95 -0.31
C GLU A 50 0.19 1.77 -1.67
N ILE A 51 0.99 0.71 -1.83
CA ILE A 51 1.68 0.42 -3.09
C ILE A 51 0.68 0.17 -4.22
N MET A 52 -0.37 -0.63 -3.97
CA MET A 52 -1.37 -0.96 -4.99
C MET A 52 -2.14 0.27 -5.48
N VAL A 53 -2.54 1.16 -4.56
CA VAL A 53 -3.27 2.39 -4.90
C VAL A 53 -2.35 3.37 -5.62
N ALA A 54 -1.12 3.56 -5.14
CA ALA A 54 -0.14 4.41 -5.82
C ALA A 54 0.20 3.91 -7.23
N ALA A 55 0.37 2.59 -7.41
CA ALA A 55 0.58 1.99 -8.72
C ALA A 55 -0.63 2.18 -9.64
N LYS A 56 -1.86 1.99 -9.13
CA LYS A 56 -3.09 2.25 -9.90
C LYS A 56 -3.14 3.70 -10.36
N GLU A 57 -2.87 4.68 -9.48
CA GLU A 57 -2.85 6.10 -9.85
C GLU A 57 -1.80 6.38 -10.94
N LEU A 58 -0.60 5.82 -10.79
CA LEU A 58 0.46 5.95 -11.79
C LEU A 58 0.01 5.42 -13.15
N TYR A 59 -0.56 4.22 -13.22
CA TYR A 59 -0.95 3.58 -14.48
C TYR A 59 -2.20 4.19 -15.12
N THR A 60 -3.14 4.69 -14.32
CA THR A 60 -4.44 5.13 -14.82
C THR A 60 -4.55 6.64 -15.01
N LYS A 61 -3.69 7.42 -14.37
CA LYS A 61 -3.70 8.89 -14.44
C LYS A 61 -2.38 9.48 -14.89
N GLU A 62 -1.28 9.17 -14.21
CA GLU A 62 0.00 9.84 -14.47
C GLU A 62 0.62 9.44 -15.82
N LEU A 63 0.78 8.15 -16.09
CA LEU A 63 1.34 7.68 -17.36
C LEU A 63 0.50 8.06 -18.59
N PRO A 64 -0.85 7.90 -18.57
CA PRO A 64 -1.68 8.34 -19.69
C PRO A 64 -1.58 9.83 -19.97
N ARG A 65 -1.44 10.67 -18.94
CA ARG A 65 -1.28 12.11 -19.11
C ARG A 65 -0.06 12.43 -19.96
N VAL A 66 1.10 11.90 -19.57
CA VAL A 66 2.37 12.05 -20.33
C VAL A 66 2.29 11.45 -21.73
N ALA A 67 1.59 10.32 -21.90
CA ALA A 67 1.47 9.65 -23.20
C ALA A 67 0.50 10.34 -24.17
N SER A 68 -0.51 11.05 -23.65
CA SER A 68 -1.57 11.69 -24.44
C SER A 68 -1.25 13.12 -24.85
N GLU A 69 -0.34 13.80 -24.13
CA GLU A 69 -0.03 15.23 -24.30
C GLU A 69 1.23 15.49 -25.14
N ALA A 70 1.52 14.64 -26.14
CA ALA A 70 2.48 14.95 -27.21
C ALA A 70 1.95 16.02 -28.20
N ASN A 71 1.28 17.06 -27.69
CA ASN A 71 0.91 18.26 -28.43
C ASN A 71 1.97 19.35 -28.16
N GLU A 72 2.29 20.15 -29.17
CA GLU A 72 3.45 21.06 -29.23
C GLU A 72 3.50 22.17 -28.14
N ASP A 73 2.51 22.25 -27.25
CA ASP A 73 2.35 23.27 -26.20
C ASP A 73 2.36 22.74 -24.74
N SER A 74 2.63 21.45 -24.50
CA SER A 74 2.70 20.87 -23.14
C SER A 74 4.04 21.17 -22.44
N ASP A 75 4.00 21.47 -21.13
CA ASP A 75 5.20 21.53 -20.28
C ASP A 75 5.68 20.11 -19.95
N VAL A 76 6.30 19.47 -20.94
CA VAL A 76 6.87 18.12 -20.85
C VAL A 76 7.81 17.98 -19.65
N PHE A 77 8.54 19.03 -19.26
CA PHE A 77 9.43 18.99 -18.11
C PHE A 77 8.65 18.93 -16.79
N GLY A 78 7.58 19.71 -16.65
CA GLY A 78 6.68 19.65 -15.51
C GLY A 78 6.02 18.28 -15.36
N GLU A 79 5.58 17.69 -16.47
CA GLU A 79 5.01 16.35 -16.51
C GLU A 79 6.02 15.26 -16.15
N LEU A 80 7.22 15.30 -16.71
CA LEU A 80 8.31 14.37 -16.37
C LEU A 80 8.75 14.51 -14.91
N ALA A 81 8.74 15.72 -14.36
CA ALA A 81 9.01 15.95 -12.95
C ALA A 81 7.92 15.33 -12.06
N GLY A 82 6.64 15.49 -12.41
CA GLY A 82 5.52 14.84 -11.72
C GLY A 82 5.66 13.32 -11.74
N LEU A 83 5.94 12.74 -12.91
CA LEU A 83 6.15 11.31 -13.08
C LEU A 83 7.34 10.79 -12.25
N ARG A 84 8.45 11.54 -12.23
CA ARG A 84 9.61 11.21 -11.38
C ARG A 84 9.23 11.19 -9.89
N MET A 85 8.43 12.15 -9.43
CA MET A 85 8.00 12.20 -8.04
C MET A 85 7.05 11.03 -7.70
N ALA A 86 6.17 10.64 -8.62
CA ALA A 86 5.32 9.45 -8.45
C ALA A 86 6.16 8.17 -8.31
N PHE A 87 7.21 8.00 -9.13
CA PHE A 87 8.13 6.87 -8.99
C PHE A 87 8.93 6.89 -7.68
N LEU A 88 9.40 8.06 -7.25
CA LEU A 88 10.08 8.18 -5.95
C LEU A 88 9.14 7.81 -4.80
N HIS A 89 7.89 8.26 -4.85
CA HIS A 89 6.89 7.90 -3.87
C HIS A 89 6.65 6.39 -3.80
N ILE A 90 6.46 5.72 -4.94
CA ILE A 90 6.29 4.25 -4.98
C ILE A 90 7.53 3.54 -4.43
N ARG A 91 8.74 4.01 -4.77
CA ARG A 91 9.98 3.47 -4.21
C ARG A 91 9.98 3.55 -2.69
N ASP A 92 9.63 4.71 -2.13
CA ASP A 92 9.61 4.91 -0.69
C ASP A 92 8.56 3.98 -0.02
N LEU A 93 7.39 3.81 -0.63
CA LEU A 93 6.38 2.83 -0.16
C LEU A 93 6.89 1.38 -0.17
N ILE A 94 7.67 0.99 -1.20
CA ILE A 94 8.29 -0.35 -1.27
C ILE A 94 9.29 -0.54 -0.14
N THR A 95 10.10 0.47 0.16
CA THR A 95 11.06 0.41 1.28
C THR A 95 10.34 0.27 2.62
N ASP A 96 9.29 1.07 2.84
CA ASP A 96 8.45 0.97 4.04
C ASP A 96 7.78 -0.41 4.19
N PHE A 97 7.33 -0.99 3.08
CA PHE A 97 6.78 -2.35 3.05
C PHE A 97 7.84 -3.40 3.40
N ASP A 98 9.02 -3.32 2.80
CA ASP A 98 10.12 -4.29 3.02
C ASP A 98 10.52 -4.33 4.50
N GLU A 99 10.69 -3.16 5.13
CA GLU A 99 11.00 -3.07 6.56
C GLU A 99 9.89 -3.69 7.43
N ALA A 100 8.63 -3.29 7.20
CA ALA A 100 7.49 -3.81 7.94
C ALA A 100 7.33 -5.33 7.78
N PHE A 101 7.56 -5.85 6.57
CA PHE A 101 7.44 -7.26 6.27
C PHE A 101 8.56 -8.09 6.89
N MET A 102 9.80 -7.60 6.87
CA MET A 102 10.94 -8.26 7.51
C MET A 102 10.76 -8.35 9.04
N ILE A 103 10.23 -7.30 9.67
CA ILE A 103 9.88 -7.30 11.09
C ILE A 103 8.79 -8.34 11.38
N ALA A 104 7.71 -8.34 10.60
CA ALA A 104 6.61 -9.29 10.75
C ALA A 104 7.06 -10.76 10.60
N MET A 105 7.98 -11.03 9.66
CA MET A 105 8.55 -12.37 9.52
C MET A 105 9.46 -12.76 10.69
N SER A 106 10.16 -11.80 11.30
CA SER A 106 10.94 -12.07 12.52
C SER A 106 10.01 -12.49 13.67
N HIS A 107 8.93 -11.74 13.89
CA HIS A 107 7.96 -12.08 14.94
C HIS A 107 7.29 -13.43 14.71
N GLN A 108 6.96 -13.77 13.45
CA GLN A 108 6.38 -15.08 13.15
C GLN A 108 7.34 -16.22 13.49
N ARG A 109 8.63 -16.07 13.18
CA ARG A 109 9.64 -17.11 13.50
C ARG A 109 9.83 -17.28 15.00
N GLU A 110 9.78 -16.18 15.76
CA GLU A 110 9.84 -16.24 17.22
C GLU A 110 8.65 -17.03 17.78
N ASP A 111 7.43 -16.80 17.27
CA ASP A 111 6.24 -17.56 17.68
C ASP A 111 6.36 -19.05 17.28
N ASP A 112 6.85 -19.35 16.07
CA ASP A 112 7.01 -20.73 15.58
C ASP A 112 8.09 -21.50 16.40
N ASP A 113 9.21 -20.85 16.74
CA ASP A 113 10.31 -21.47 17.53
C ASP A 113 9.89 -21.72 18.99
N ASP A 114 9.00 -20.88 19.55
CA ASP A 114 8.44 -21.05 20.89
C ASP A 114 7.43 -22.22 20.95
N GLU A 115 6.59 -22.41 19.91
CA GLU A 115 5.66 -23.55 19.82
C GLU A 115 6.40 -24.91 19.80
N ASP A 116 7.50 -25.02 19.05
CA ASP A 116 8.33 -26.23 19.01
C ASP A 116 9.01 -26.54 20.36
N SER A 117 9.27 -25.52 21.18
CA SER A 117 9.94 -25.66 22.49
C SER A 117 8.99 -26.13 23.59
N GLU A 118 7.69 -25.78 23.51
CA GLU A 118 6.68 -26.21 24.48
C GLU A 118 6.22 -27.66 24.27
N GLU A 119 6.37 -28.23 23.06
CA GLU A 119 6.05 -29.64 22.78
C GLU A 119 7.06 -30.63 23.40
N GLU A 120 8.31 -30.23 23.64
CA GLU A 120 9.34 -31.13 24.23
C GLU A 120 9.29 -31.24 25.77
N GLU A 121 8.68 -30.28 26.48
CA GLU A 121 8.62 -30.31 27.97
C GLU A 121 7.39 -31.08 28.53
N GLY A 122 6.46 -31.52 27.66
CA GLY A 122 5.23 -32.22 28.04
C GLY A 122 5.31 -33.75 28.16
N GLU A 123 6.42 -34.38 27.77
CA GLU A 123 6.60 -35.85 27.78
C GLU A 123 7.63 -36.39 28.80
N GLY A 124 7.92 -35.64 29.87
CA GLY A 124 8.91 -36.01 30.92
C GLY A 124 8.34 -36.47 32.26
#